data_AF-A0A2U3N4P1-F1
#
_entry.id   AF-A0A2U3N4P1-F1
#
_cell.length_a   1.000
_cell.length_b   1.000
_cell.length_c   1.000
_cell.angle_alpha   90.00
_cell.angle_beta   90.00
_cell.angle_gamma   90.00
#
_symmetry.space_group_name_H-M   'P 1'
#
loop_
_entity.id
_entity.type
_entity.pdbx_description
1 polymer ?
#
loop_
_entity_poly.entity_id
_entity_poly.type
_entity_poly.pdbx_seq_one_letter_code
_entity_poly.pdbx_strand_id
1 'polypeptide(L)'
;MTIEKNGDFNSYKIKSKLNDFLSYIKNFDFSIISYYLPKDLIKIHSTSINHWHLFGELPLRGDDPIVPIKPEEYEEVYINELIKLYNDLTNQKYTLETLTKQFQNHLNSQRKAFFVAEGLKRFSRDKIPEAFDTLLEELLVSIEVILFNYFENNMEKFSKIIQYVSSTSVTNNPLSHRLKPSDLAGCCHHLVNNHRFKWVDDENI
;
A
#
# COMPACT_ATOMS: atom_id res chain seq x y z
N MET A 1 -16.99 49.58 26.99
CA MET A 1 -16.00 50.61 26.63
C MET A 1 -15.61 50.35 25.19
N THR A 2 -16.22 51.08 24.26
CA THR A 2 -16.11 50.87 22.82
C THR A 2 -14.77 51.44 22.36
N ILE A 3 -13.85 50.60 21.92
CA ILE A 3 -12.59 51.06 21.33
C ILE A 3 -12.92 51.47 19.90
N GLU A 4 -13.10 52.76 19.67
CA GLU A 4 -13.10 53.32 18.32
C GLU A 4 -11.71 53.06 17.70
N LYS A 5 -11.63 52.05 16.83
CA LYS A 5 -10.49 51.91 15.92
C LYS A 5 -10.67 52.92 14.78
N ASN A 6 -10.62 54.21 15.10
CA ASN A 6 -10.41 55.23 14.09
C ASN A 6 -8.94 55.14 13.70
N GLY A 7 -8.67 54.37 12.65
CA GLY A 7 -7.34 54.35 12.04
C GLY A 7 -7.02 55.76 11.60
N ASP A 8 -6.12 56.42 12.32
CA ASP A 8 -5.56 57.71 11.93
C ASP A 8 -4.59 57.47 10.78
N PHE A 9 -5.14 57.30 9.58
CA PHE A 9 -4.35 57.06 8.38
C PHE A 9 -3.80 58.40 7.90
N ASN A 10 -2.54 58.67 8.24
CA ASN A 10 -1.78 59.72 7.59
C ASN A 10 -1.87 59.56 6.06
N SER A 11 -2.42 60.55 5.37
CA SER A 11 -2.47 60.55 3.91
C SER A 11 -1.04 60.73 3.36
N TYR A 12 -0.47 59.64 2.83
CA TYR A 12 0.87 59.66 2.23
C TYR A 12 0.81 60.35 0.86
N LYS A 13 1.24 61.61 0.77
CA LYS A 13 1.55 62.24 -0.52
C LYS A 13 2.89 61.69 -1.03
N ILE A 14 2.83 60.75 -1.96
CA ILE A 14 4.01 60.12 -2.57
C ILE A 14 4.76 61.18 -3.39
N LYS A 15 5.80 61.77 -2.81
CA LYS A 15 6.74 62.66 -3.49
C LYS A 15 7.71 61.81 -4.32
N SER A 16 7.62 61.92 -5.65
CA SER A 16 8.59 61.46 -6.65
C SER A 16 9.16 60.03 -6.58
N LYS A 17 8.35 59.06 -6.15
CA LYS A 17 8.46 57.65 -6.58
C LYS A 17 7.13 57.11 -7.13
N LEU A 18 6.08 57.94 -7.14
CA LEU A 18 4.77 57.60 -7.68
C LEU A 18 4.79 57.54 -9.20
N ASN A 19 5.44 58.49 -9.86
CA ASN A 19 5.47 58.53 -11.32
C ASN A 19 6.23 57.32 -11.88
N ASP A 20 7.34 56.92 -11.26
CA ASP A 20 8.10 55.73 -11.64
C ASP A 20 7.30 54.44 -11.38
N PHE A 21 6.61 54.35 -10.24
CA PHE A 21 5.70 53.25 -9.93
C PHE A 21 4.49 53.18 -10.88
N LEU A 22 3.91 54.33 -11.22
CA LEU A 22 2.82 54.44 -12.19
C LEU A 22 3.30 54.05 -13.59
N SER A 23 4.52 54.43 -13.99
CA SER A 23 5.12 54.01 -15.25
C SER A 23 5.37 52.50 -15.28
N TYR A 24 5.83 51.93 -14.16
CA TYR A 24 5.99 50.49 -14.02
C TYR A 24 4.64 49.78 -14.14
N ILE A 25 3.61 50.19 -13.39
CA ILE A 25 2.27 49.60 -13.48
C ILE A 25 1.72 49.70 -14.91
N LYS A 26 1.82 50.87 -15.57
CA LYS A 26 1.28 51.05 -16.92
C LYS A 26 1.96 50.16 -17.97
N ASN A 27 3.23 49.84 -17.77
CA ASN A 27 4.02 49.01 -18.68
C ASN A 27 4.09 47.53 -18.25
N PHE A 28 3.64 47.20 -17.04
CA PHE A 28 3.65 45.84 -16.53
C PHE A 28 2.55 45.02 -17.20
N ASP A 29 2.92 43.87 -17.74
CA ASP A 29 1.97 42.96 -18.36
C ASP A 29 1.19 42.20 -17.27
N PHE A 30 0.01 42.71 -16.92
CA PHE A 30 -0.87 42.05 -15.95
C PHE A 30 -1.50 40.76 -16.48
N SER A 31 -1.35 40.42 -17.77
CA SER A 31 -1.82 39.13 -18.29
C SER A 31 -1.11 37.93 -17.63
N ILE A 32 0.08 38.16 -17.05
CA ILE A 32 0.80 37.13 -16.28
C ILE A 32 0.13 36.82 -14.93
N ILE A 33 -0.73 37.70 -14.43
CA ILE A 33 -1.43 37.53 -13.17
C ILE A 33 -2.81 36.94 -13.45
N SER A 34 -2.96 35.65 -13.16
CA SER A 34 -4.24 34.95 -13.17
C SER A 34 -4.76 34.74 -11.75
N TYR A 35 -6.07 34.71 -11.57
CA TYR A 35 -6.68 34.22 -10.34
C TYR A 35 -7.05 32.74 -10.51
N TYR A 36 -6.82 31.95 -9.46
CA TYR A 36 -7.34 30.59 -9.35
C TYR A 36 -8.50 30.60 -8.37
N LEU A 37 -9.59 29.90 -8.70
CA LEU A 37 -10.66 29.68 -7.73
C LEU A 37 -10.16 28.71 -6.65
N PRO A 38 -10.68 28.77 -5.42
CA PRO A 38 -10.33 27.81 -4.37
C PRO A 38 -10.45 26.35 -4.82
N LYS A 39 -11.46 26.00 -5.63
CA LYS A 39 -11.62 24.65 -6.20
C LYS A 39 -10.45 24.22 -7.09
N ASP A 40 -9.86 25.17 -7.83
CA ASP A 40 -8.75 24.89 -8.75
C ASP A 40 -7.45 24.75 -7.96
N LEU A 41 -7.28 25.55 -6.90
CA LEU A 41 -6.17 25.39 -5.94
C LEU A 41 -6.23 24.04 -5.22
N ILE A 42 -7.43 23.61 -4.79
CA ILE A 42 -7.63 22.29 -4.16
C ILE A 42 -7.31 21.17 -5.16
N LYS A 43 -7.74 21.29 -6.43
CA LYS A 43 -7.42 20.33 -7.49
C LYS A 43 -5.93 20.26 -7.82
N ILE A 44 -5.21 21.39 -7.80
CA ILE A 44 -3.75 21.40 -7.94
C ILE A 44 -3.14 20.72 -6.72
N HIS A 45 -3.58 21.09 -5.51
CA HIS A 45 -3.07 20.51 -4.28
C HIS A 45 -3.31 19.00 -4.19
N SER A 46 -4.41 18.47 -4.75
CA SER A 46 -4.72 17.02 -4.72
C SER A 46 -3.73 16.15 -5.47
N THR A 47 -2.89 16.74 -6.31
CA THR A 47 -1.76 16.04 -6.94
C THR A 47 -0.55 15.89 -6.02
N SER A 48 -0.48 16.68 -4.94
CA SER A 48 0.61 16.65 -3.96
C SER A 48 0.41 15.52 -2.96
N ILE A 49 1.52 14.96 -2.47
CA ILE A 49 1.52 13.95 -1.41
C ILE A 49 1.02 14.50 -0.06
N ASN A 50 1.06 15.83 0.13
CA ASN A 50 0.59 16.48 1.36
C ASN A 50 -0.92 16.71 1.37
N HIS A 51 -1.64 16.43 0.27
CA HIS A 51 -3.08 16.62 0.21
C HIS A 51 -3.82 15.82 1.27
N TRP A 52 -3.50 14.53 1.37
CA TRP A 52 -4.18 13.66 2.33
C TRP A 52 -3.93 14.11 3.78
N HIS A 53 -2.71 14.56 4.10
CA HIS A 53 -2.35 15.00 5.45
C HIS A 53 -3.19 16.21 5.90
N LEU A 54 -3.52 17.12 4.98
CA LEU A 54 -4.25 18.36 5.28
C LEU A 54 -5.78 18.19 5.19
N PHE A 55 -6.27 17.34 4.29
CA PHE A 55 -7.69 17.21 3.97
C PHE A 55 -8.32 15.88 4.41
N GLY A 56 -7.53 14.92 4.88
CA GLY A 56 -8.01 13.61 5.37
C GLY A 56 -8.45 12.65 4.26
N GLU A 57 -8.27 13.01 2.99
CA GLU A 57 -8.64 12.16 1.86
C GLU A 57 -7.45 11.32 1.38
N LEU A 58 -7.45 10.04 1.74
CA LEU A 58 -6.46 9.10 1.27
C LEU A 58 -6.67 8.83 -0.24
N PRO A 59 -5.65 8.92 -1.11
CA PRO A 59 -5.83 8.68 -2.54
C PRO A 59 -6.25 7.24 -2.82
N LEU A 60 -6.87 7.01 -3.97
CA LEU A 60 -7.10 5.67 -4.46
C LEU A 60 -5.77 4.96 -4.72
N ARG A 61 -5.73 3.67 -4.43
CA ARG A 61 -4.60 2.82 -4.79
C ARG A 61 -4.62 2.58 -6.29
N GLY A 62 -3.45 2.70 -6.92
CA GLY A 62 -3.28 2.41 -8.35
C GLY A 62 -3.33 0.91 -8.68
N ASP A 63 -2.95 0.60 -9.91
CA ASP A 63 -2.85 -0.79 -10.37
C ASP A 63 -1.74 -1.56 -9.64
N ASP A 64 -1.93 -2.87 -9.53
CA ASP A 64 -0.93 -3.75 -8.93
C ASP A 64 0.24 -3.98 -9.90
N PRO A 65 1.45 -4.27 -9.41
CA PRO A 65 2.56 -4.66 -10.26
C PRO A 65 2.21 -5.87 -11.15
N ILE A 66 2.77 -5.88 -12.36
CA ILE A 66 2.64 -7.01 -13.29
C ILE A 66 3.47 -8.18 -12.74
N VAL A 67 2.85 -9.36 -12.66
CA VAL A 67 3.54 -10.61 -12.28
C VAL A 67 4.59 -10.95 -13.35
N PRO A 68 5.88 -11.02 -13.02
CA PRO A 68 6.93 -11.43 -13.96
C PRO A 68 6.73 -12.88 -14.41
N ILE A 69 7.10 -13.17 -15.67
CA ILE A 69 6.93 -14.51 -16.25
C ILE A 69 7.71 -15.55 -15.45
N LYS A 70 8.94 -15.22 -15.05
CA LYS A 70 9.78 -16.05 -14.19
C LYS A 70 9.76 -15.49 -12.75
N PRO A 71 9.85 -16.34 -11.73
CA PRO A 71 10.04 -15.87 -10.36
C PRO A 71 11.31 -15.04 -10.20
N GLU A 72 11.20 -13.95 -9.44
CA GLU A 72 12.32 -13.12 -9.03
C GLU A 72 12.85 -13.54 -7.64
N GLU A 73 14.03 -13.04 -7.25
CA GLU A 73 14.70 -13.40 -5.98
C GLU A 73 13.83 -13.16 -4.74
N TYR A 74 13.08 -12.05 -4.70
CA TYR A 74 12.19 -11.73 -3.58
C TYR A 74 10.96 -12.64 -3.48
N GLU A 75 10.72 -13.52 -4.46
CA GLU A 75 9.67 -14.54 -4.39
C GLU A 75 10.20 -15.89 -3.89
N GLU A 76 11.51 -16.07 -3.83
CA GLU A 76 12.15 -17.39 -3.69
C GLU A 76 11.71 -18.13 -2.42
N VAL A 77 11.66 -17.45 -1.28
CA VAL A 77 11.38 -18.08 0.02
C VAL A 77 9.98 -18.68 0.06
N TYR A 78 8.92 -17.90 -0.20
CA TYR A 78 7.56 -18.44 -0.17
C TYR A 78 7.30 -19.43 -1.31
N ILE A 79 7.94 -19.27 -2.47
CA ILE A 79 7.81 -20.24 -3.57
C ILE A 79 8.41 -21.59 -3.18
N ASN A 80 9.59 -21.59 -2.55
CA ASN A 80 10.22 -22.80 -2.07
C ASN A 80 9.36 -23.48 -0.99
N GLU A 81 8.74 -22.71 -0.09
CA GLU A 81 7.79 -23.23 0.88
C GLU A 81 6.53 -23.84 0.22
N LEU A 82 6.01 -23.24 -0.85
CA LEU A 82 4.92 -23.83 -1.64
C LEU A 82 5.35 -25.12 -2.35
N ILE A 83 6.59 -25.21 -2.83
CA ILE A 83 7.11 -26.46 -3.42
C ILE A 83 7.23 -27.55 -2.36
N LYS A 84 7.75 -27.23 -1.17
CA LYS A 84 7.77 -28.16 -0.02
C LYS A 84 6.37 -28.64 0.30
N LEU A 85 5.39 -27.74 0.29
CA LEU A 85 3.99 -28.04 0.54
C LEU A 85 3.41 -29.06 -0.47
N TYR A 86 3.78 -28.96 -1.75
CA TYR A 86 3.38 -29.95 -2.77
C TYR A 86 4.10 -31.30 -2.60
N ASN A 87 5.37 -31.26 -2.20
CA ASN A 87 6.16 -32.46 -1.94
C ASN A 87 5.58 -33.24 -0.75
N ASP A 88 5.24 -32.53 0.33
CA ASP A 88 4.59 -33.07 1.53
C ASP A 88 3.24 -33.75 1.20
N LEU A 89 2.40 -33.08 0.41
CA LEU A 89 1.09 -33.62 0.02
C LEU A 89 1.18 -34.94 -0.78
N THR A 90 2.22 -35.09 -1.61
CA THR A 90 2.28 -36.17 -2.61
C THR A 90 3.37 -37.21 -2.35
N ASN A 91 4.25 -36.96 -1.38
CA ASN A 91 5.49 -37.71 -1.17
C ASN A 91 6.36 -37.80 -2.44
N GLN A 92 6.36 -36.75 -3.27
CA GLN A 92 7.18 -36.65 -4.48
C GLN A 92 8.12 -35.44 -4.41
N LYS A 93 9.17 -35.44 -5.23
CA LYS A 93 10.13 -34.32 -5.32
C LYS A 93 9.85 -33.48 -6.56
N TYR A 94 9.23 -32.32 -6.36
CA TYR A 94 9.02 -31.31 -7.38
C TYR A 94 10.11 -30.23 -7.36
N THR A 95 10.33 -29.66 -8.53
CA THR A 95 11.03 -28.41 -8.80
C THR A 95 10.06 -27.53 -9.60
N LEU A 96 10.38 -26.24 -9.80
CA LEU A 96 9.55 -25.35 -10.62
C LEU A 96 9.25 -25.92 -12.03
N GLU A 97 10.21 -26.64 -12.62
CA GLU A 97 10.08 -27.21 -13.97
C GLU A 97 9.26 -28.50 -14.01
N THR A 98 9.23 -29.25 -12.89
CA THR A 98 8.58 -30.57 -12.83
C THR A 98 7.19 -30.54 -12.22
N LEU A 99 6.68 -29.35 -11.81
CA LEU A 99 5.34 -29.20 -11.26
C LEU A 99 4.27 -29.74 -12.22
N THR A 100 3.29 -30.45 -11.67
CA THR A 100 2.07 -30.83 -12.40
C THR A 100 1.29 -29.58 -12.81
N LYS A 101 0.44 -29.69 -13.84
CA LYS A 101 -0.41 -28.58 -14.28
C LYS A 101 -1.27 -28.00 -13.15
N GLN A 102 -1.73 -28.84 -12.22
CA GLN A 102 -2.50 -28.40 -11.05
C GLN A 102 -1.67 -27.52 -10.13
N PHE A 103 -0.46 -27.93 -9.77
CA PHE A 103 0.42 -27.16 -8.90
C PHE A 103 0.98 -25.91 -9.57
N GLN A 104 1.23 -25.94 -10.89
CA GLN A 104 1.57 -24.74 -11.65
C GLN A 104 0.43 -23.70 -11.59
N ASN A 105 -0.82 -24.13 -11.77
CA ASN A 105 -1.98 -23.23 -11.65
C ASN A 105 -2.14 -22.67 -10.24
N HIS A 106 -1.96 -23.51 -9.22
CA HIS A 106 -2.00 -23.08 -7.83
C HIS A 106 -0.89 -22.05 -7.54
N LEU A 107 0.37 -22.37 -7.87
CA LEU A 107 1.51 -21.47 -7.72
C LEU A 107 1.27 -20.13 -8.44
N ASN A 108 0.80 -20.14 -9.68
CA ASN A 108 0.49 -18.92 -10.43
C ASN A 108 -0.58 -18.07 -9.72
N SER A 109 -1.54 -18.71 -9.06
CA SER A 109 -2.58 -18.01 -8.29
C SER A 109 -2.00 -17.39 -7.02
N GLN A 110 -1.08 -18.10 -6.35
CA GLN A 110 -0.35 -17.57 -5.18
C GLN A 110 0.58 -16.41 -5.55
N ARG A 111 1.31 -16.51 -6.67
CA ARG A 111 2.13 -15.41 -7.19
C ARG A 111 1.28 -14.18 -7.49
N LYS A 112 0.11 -14.34 -8.11
CA LYS A 112 -0.82 -13.21 -8.32
C LYS A 112 -1.23 -12.54 -7.02
N ALA A 113 -1.57 -13.32 -5.97
CA ALA A 113 -1.91 -12.76 -4.66
C ALA A 113 -0.74 -11.99 -4.04
N PHE A 114 0.49 -12.53 -4.12
CA PHE A 114 1.70 -11.86 -3.66
C PHE A 114 1.91 -10.50 -4.35
N PHE A 115 1.78 -10.43 -5.68
CA PHE A 115 1.92 -9.15 -6.40
C PHE A 115 0.79 -8.16 -6.12
N VAL A 116 -0.42 -8.65 -5.82
CA VAL A 116 -1.48 -7.80 -5.28
C VAL A 116 -0.99 -7.19 -3.96
N ALA A 117 -0.49 -7.98 -3.00
CA ALA A 117 0.06 -7.42 -1.76
C ALA A 117 1.27 -6.47 -1.95
N GLU A 118 2.15 -6.71 -2.92
CA GLU A 118 3.23 -5.76 -3.27
C GLU A 118 2.68 -4.40 -3.76
N GLY A 119 1.54 -4.40 -4.45
CA GLY A 119 0.82 -3.16 -4.79
C GLY A 119 0.35 -2.40 -3.54
N LEU A 120 -0.12 -3.11 -2.52
CA LEU A 120 -0.54 -2.53 -1.24
C LEU A 120 0.66 -1.98 -0.47
N LYS A 121 1.75 -2.75 -0.41
CA LYS A 121 3.01 -2.37 0.22
C LYS A 121 3.59 -1.11 -0.40
N ARG A 122 3.63 -1.03 -1.73
CA ARG A 122 4.06 0.17 -2.46
C ARG A 122 3.19 1.37 -2.10
N PHE A 123 1.87 1.17 -2.07
CA PHE A 123 0.94 2.24 -1.68
C PHE A 123 1.18 2.71 -0.24
N SER A 124 1.33 1.79 0.71
CA SER A 124 1.66 2.11 2.10
C SER A 124 2.97 2.88 2.19
N ARG A 125 4.05 2.38 1.59
CA ARG A 125 5.36 3.07 1.59
C ARG A 125 5.25 4.52 1.14
N ASP A 126 4.47 4.79 0.10
CA ASP A 126 4.37 6.13 -0.46
C ASP A 126 3.38 7.03 0.30
N LYS A 127 2.30 6.48 0.87
CA LYS A 127 1.18 7.27 1.43
C LYS A 127 1.04 7.18 2.94
N ILE A 128 1.22 6.01 3.52
CA ILE A 128 1.10 5.75 4.96
C ILE A 128 2.23 4.78 5.35
N PRO A 129 3.46 5.28 5.54
CA PRO A 129 4.60 4.45 5.90
C PRO A 129 4.28 3.59 7.14
N GLU A 130 4.91 2.41 7.25
CA GLU A 130 4.76 1.45 8.36
C GLU A 130 3.38 0.79 8.50
N ALA A 131 2.33 1.28 7.83
CA ALA A 131 0.99 0.69 7.93
C ALA A 131 0.92 -0.74 7.38
N PHE A 132 1.72 -1.05 6.35
CA PHE A 132 1.83 -2.40 5.80
C PHE A 132 2.50 -3.36 6.78
N ASP A 133 3.59 -2.94 7.44
CA ASP A 133 4.27 -3.79 8.42
C ASP A 133 3.38 -4.02 9.64
N THR A 134 2.69 -2.98 10.12
CA THR A 134 1.64 -3.12 11.14
C THR A 134 0.55 -4.10 10.71
N LEU A 135 0.10 -4.05 9.45
CA LEU A 135 -0.88 -5.01 8.91
C LEU A 135 -0.35 -6.45 8.94
N LEU A 136 0.92 -6.66 8.63
CA LEU A 136 1.54 -7.99 8.69
C LEU A 136 1.55 -8.53 10.13
N GLU A 137 1.88 -7.71 11.12
CA GLU A 137 1.82 -8.13 12.54
C GLU A 137 0.39 -8.47 12.99
N GLU A 138 -0.57 -7.59 12.68
CA GLU A 138 -1.99 -7.81 12.97
C GLU A 138 -2.49 -9.13 12.35
N LEU A 139 -2.11 -9.36 11.08
CA LEU A 139 -2.46 -10.57 10.37
C LEU A 139 -1.81 -11.81 11.00
N LEU A 140 -0.54 -11.74 11.38
CA LEU A 140 0.17 -12.84 12.02
C LEU A 140 -0.53 -13.25 13.32
N VAL A 141 -0.80 -12.29 14.20
CA VAL A 141 -1.53 -12.53 15.46
C VAL A 141 -2.89 -13.17 15.19
N SER A 142 -3.59 -12.74 14.14
CA SER A 142 -4.90 -13.31 13.79
C SER A 142 -4.85 -14.79 13.37
N ILE A 143 -3.72 -15.23 12.78
CA ILE A 143 -3.57 -16.61 12.27
C ILE A 143 -2.83 -17.54 13.25
N GLU A 144 -2.24 -17.03 14.33
CA GLU A 144 -1.49 -17.83 15.32
C GLU A 144 -2.28 -19.04 15.83
N VAL A 145 -3.58 -18.85 16.14
CA VAL A 145 -4.45 -19.94 16.60
C VAL A 145 -4.55 -21.07 15.56
N ILE A 146 -4.51 -20.72 14.27
CA ILE A 146 -4.52 -21.70 13.18
C ILE A 146 -3.13 -22.31 13.02
N LEU A 147 -2.05 -21.52 13.11
CA LEU A 147 -0.67 -22.01 12.98
C LEU A 147 -0.34 -23.12 13.99
N PHE A 148 -0.82 -23.00 15.22
CA PHE A 148 -0.58 -23.99 16.29
C PHE A 148 -1.63 -25.10 16.38
N ASN A 149 -2.61 -25.12 15.48
CA ASN A 149 -3.65 -26.14 15.49
C ASN A 149 -3.17 -27.43 14.80
N TYR A 150 -3.79 -28.56 15.14
CA TYR A 150 -3.50 -29.82 14.47
C TYR A 150 -4.17 -29.89 13.09
N PHE A 151 -3.42 -30.35 12.08
CA PHE A 151 -3.89 -30.64 10.73
C PHE A 151 -3.33 -31.98 10.26
N GLU A 152 -4.08 -32.69 9.42
CA GLU A 152 -3.61 -33.98 8.88
C GLU A 152 -2.46 -33.82 7.89
N ASN A 153 -2.41 -32.68 7.19
CA ASN A 153 -1.34 -32.33 6.26
C ASN A 153 -1.18 -30.81 6.15
N ASN A 154 -0.01 -30.36 5.66
CA ASN A 154 0.28 -28.93 5.58
C ASN A 154 -0.58 -28.19 4.53
N MET A 155 -1.05 -28.88 3.48
CA MET A 155 -1.95 -28.27 2.47
C MET A 155 -3.31 -27.90 3.06
N GLU A 156 -3.80 -28.66 4.04
CA GLU A 156 -5.00 -28.32 4.81
C GLU A 156 -4.78 -27.08 5.67
N LYS A 157 -3.67 -27.04 6.42
CA LYS A 157 -3.22 -25.85 7.20
C LYS A 157 -3.16 -24.61 6.32
N PHE A 158 -2.47 -24.70 5.17
CA PHE A 158 -2.38 -23.65 4.17
C PHE A 158 -3.76 -23.17 3.73
N SER A 159 -4.62 -24.09 3.30
CA SER A 159 -5.96 -23.76 2.78
C SER A 159 -6.82 -23.09 3.85
N LYS A 160 -6.72 -23.55 5.10
CA LYS A 160 -7.43 -22.98 6.24
C LYS A 160 -6.99 -21.55 6.54
N ILE A 161 -5.69 -21.29 6.53
CA ILE A 161 -5.12 -19.95 6.73
C ILE A 161 -5.59 -19.02 5.61
N ILE A 162 -5.41 -19.40 4.34
CA ILE A 162 -5.80 -18.57 3.20
C ILE A 162 -7.31 -18.27 3.19
N GLN A 163 -8.15 -19.26 3.51
CA GLN A 163 -9.59 -19.07 3.62
C GLN A 163 -9.94 -18.09 4.75
N TYR A 164 -9.34 -18.26 5.93
CA TYR A 164 -9.58 -17.39 7.08
C TYR A 164 -9.20 -15.95 6.78
N VAL A 165 -7.97 -15.70 6.30
CA VAL A 165 -7.50 -14.33 6.02
C VAL A 165 -8.30 -13.68 4.89
N SER A 166 -8.69 -14.43 3.86
CA SER A 166 -9.51 -13.89 2.76
C SER A 166 -10.92 -13.48 3.20
N SER A 167 -11.40 -14.00 4.33
CA SER A 167 -12.68 -13.66 4.94
C SER A 167 -12.57 -12.64 6.10
N THR A 168 -11.35 -12.25 6.46
CA THR A 168 -11.10 -11.38 7.62
C THR A 168 -11.30 -9.93 7.25
N SER A 169 -12.09 -9.22 8.05
CA SER A 169 -12.29 -7.78 7.93
C SER A 169 -11.24 -7.02 8.72
N VAL A 170 -10.40 -6.27 8.01
CA VAL A 170 -9.45 -5.34 8.64
C VAL A 170 -10.12 -3.99 8.80
N THR A 171 -10.36 -3.55 10.04
CA THR A 171 -11.08 -2.30 10.32
C THR A 171 -10.22 -1.20 10.91
N ASN A 172 -9.21 -1.54 11.71
CA ASN A 172 -8.44 -0.57 12.49
C ASN A 172 -7.13 -0.15 11.79
N ASN A 173 -6.71 -0.90 10.78
CA ASN A 173 -5.53 -0.57 10.00
C ASN A 173 -5.84 0.59 9.03
N PRO A 174 -4.96 1.60 8.89
CA PRO A 174 -5.11 2.68 7.91
C PRO A 174 -5.27 2.22 6.45
N LEU A 175 -4.81 1.00 6.12
CA LEU A 175 -4.93 0.40 4.79
C LEU A 175 -6.27 -0.29 4.53
N SER A 176 -7.13 -0.46 5.55
CA SER A 176 -8.43 -1.16 5.47
C SER A 176 -9.24 -0.81 4.23
N HIS A 177 -9.38 0.49 3.92
CA HIS A 177 -10.16 0.98 2.79
C HIS A 177 -9.44 0.87 1.44
N ARG A 178 -8.21 0.35 1.39
CA ARG A 178 -7.39 0.20 0.18
C ARG A 178 -7.03 -1.27 -0.10
N LEU A 179 -7.59 -2.18 0.70
CA LEU A 179 -7.51 -3.61 0.48
C LEU A 179 -8.32 -4.03 -0.76
N LYS A 180 -7.70 -4.92 -1.53
CA LYS A 180 -8.28 -5.74 -2.59
C LYS A 180 -8.42 -7.17 -2.06
N PRO A 181 -9.31 -8.00 -2.63
CA PRO A 181 -9.63 -9.31 -2.08
C PRO A 181 -8.44 -10.25 -1.83
N SER A 182 -7.39 -10.17 -2.66
CA SER A 182 -6.22 -11.06 -2.55
C SER A 182 -5.06 -10.49 -1.73
N ASP A 183 -5.17 -9.28 -1.19
CA ASP A 183 -4.06 -8.66 -0.45
C ASP A 183 -3.68 -9.47 0.78
N LEU A 184 -4.66 -9.90 1.60
CA LEU A 184 -4.36 -10.61 2.85
C LEU A 184 -3.75 -11.99 2.59
N ALA A 185 -4.18 -12.69 1.54
CA ALA A 185 -3.54 -13.92 1.09
C ALA A 185 -2.09 -13.67 0.63
N GLY A 186 -1.83 -12.57 -0.10
CA GLY A 186 -0.48 -12.16 -0.48
C GLY A 186 0.38 -11.73 0.71
N CYS A 187 -0.21 -11.11 1.73
CA CYS A 187 0.47 -10.73 2.97
C CYS A 187 1.00 -11.95 3.73
N CYS A 188 0.32 -13.11 3.68
CA CYS A 188 0.85 -14.36 4.21
C CYS A 188 2.18 -14.74 3.54
N HIS A 189 2.32 -14.54 2.23
CA HIS A 189 3.58 -14.82 1.53
C HIS A 189 4.68 -13.83 1.93
N HIS A 190 4.35 -12.56 2.22
CA HIS A 190 5.30 -11.62 2.84
C HIS A 190 5.75 -12.08 4.23
N LEU A 191 4.84 -12.57 5.07
CA LEU A 191 5.19 -13.12 6.39
C LEU A 191 6.13 -14.32 6.27
N VAL A 192 5.89 -15.22 5.31
CA VAL A 192 6.76 -16.37 5.03
C VAL A 192 8.14 -15.93 4.53
N ASN A 193 8.20 -14.97 3.61
CA ASN A 193 9.46 -14.37 3.16
C ASN A 193 10.24 -13.72 4.31
N ASN A 194 9.53 -13.09 5.25
CA ASN A 194 10.10 -12.51 6.46
C ASN A 194 10.41 -13.55 7.55
N HIS A 195 10.30 -14.85 7.24
CA HIS A 195 10.54 -15.97 8.15
C HIS A 195 9.71 -15.92 9.44
N ARG A 196 8.51 -15.33 9.38
CA ARG A 196 7.61 -15.23 10.53
C ARG A 196 6.89 -16.53 10.84
N PHE A 197 6.64 -17.32 9.80
CA PHE A 197 6.24 -18.72 9.90
C PHE A 197 6.60 -19.43 8.58
N LYS A 198 6.42 -20.76 8.54
CA LYS A 198 6.64 -21.61 7.36
C LYS A 198 5.37 -22.35 6.98
N TRP A 199 5.20 -22.70 5.71
CA TRP A 199 4.02 -23.48 5.29
C TRP A 199 4.14 -24.93 5.70
N VAL A 200 5.37 -25.46 5.67
CA VAL A 200 5.71 -26.81 6.10
C VAL A 200 6.64 -26.69 7.30
N ASP A 201 6.28 -27.36 8.40
CA ASP A 201 7.14 -27.40 9.56
C ASP A 201 8.39 -28.22 9.21
N ASP A 202 9.58 -27.78 9.62
CA ASP A 202 10.77 -28.61 9.40
C ASP A 202 10.57 -29.90 10.21
N GLU A 203 10.52 -31.06 9.54
CA GLU A 203 10.49 -32.35 10.23
C GLU A 203 11.63 -32.36 11.26
N ASN A 204 11.30 -32.61 12.53
CA ASN A 204 12.30 -32.87 13.56
C ASN A 204 13.26 -33.95 13.01
N ILE A 205 14.51 -33.56 12.76
CA ILE A 205 15.62 -34.48 12.54
C ILE A 205 15.80 -35.34 13.79
#